data_AF-A0A524QUE0-F1
#
_entry.id   AF-A0A524QUE0-F1
#
_cell.length_a   1.000
_cell.length_b   1.000
_cell.length_c   1.000
_cell.angle_alpha   90.00
_cell.angle_beta   90.00
_cell.angle_gamma   90.00
#
_symmetry.space_group_name_H-M   'P 1'
#
loop_
_entity.id
_entity.type
_entity.pdbx_description
1 polymer ?
#
loop_
_entity_poly.entity_id
_entity_poly.type
_entity_poly.pdbx_seq_one_letter_code
_entity_poly.pdbx_strand_id
1 'polypeptide(L)'
;MSETIISVWSLIKDNLLHLDFELKRQNPYYFRIAKEAHLCLYRTMIRALRGSSGRIIKMKKVRKLVFRYQIGSKPWMRIKAVAVPNCRNAWRYSPPVTCDEPYISDEPLTERIETLGKLTSEHLIGFLEALAMIQSENFMCHYVDSRPITLTDEEMQTLEWLHMDVRNEYEHFSDDYYAGCASELVQAAELCISVVYEILWVSNSIISHDEECKGLRERFILAREGLSQLKQRLSAP
;
A
#
# COMPACT_ATOMS: atom_id res chain seq x y z
N MET A 1 -10.18 -0.70 -31.23
CA MET A 1 -9.06 -1.43 -30.62
C MET A 1 -9.28 -1.40 -29.12
N SER A 2 -9.66 -2.52 -28.52
CA SER A 2 -9.80 -2.62 -27.07
C SER A 2 -8.41 -2.70 -26.46
N GLU A 3 -7.97 -1.64 -25.77
CA GLU A 3 -6.81 -1.72 -24.90
C GLU A 3 -7.09 -2.81 -23.85
N THR A 4 -6.28 -3.85 -23.84
CA THR A 4 -6.35 -4.90 -22.83
C THR A 4 -5.98 -4.27 -21.50
N ILE A 5 -6.97 -3.92 -20.68
CA ILE A 5 -6.75 -3.42 -19.32
C ILE A 5 -6.04 -4.54 -18.55
N ILE A 6 -4.75 -4.38 -18.29
CA ILE A 6 -3.97 -5.32 -17.48
C ILE A 6 -4.55 -5.29 -16.06
N SER A 7 -4.98 -6.44 -15.55
CA SER A 7 -5.50 -6.58 -14.19
C SER A 7 -4.41 -6.26 -13.16
N VAL A 8 -4.76 -5.59 -12.06
CA VAL A 8 -3.82 -5.37 -10.94
C VAL A 8 -3.33 -6.72 -10.38
N TRP A 9 -4.16 -7.77 -10.46
CA TRP A 9 -3.79 -9.12 -10.04
C TRP A 9 -2.72 -9.75 -10.91
N SER A 10 -2.75 -9.54 -12.23
CA SER A 10 -1.68 -10.03 -13.10
C SER A 10 -0.36 -9.31 -12.81
N LEU A 11 -0.41 -8.00 -12.54
CA LEU A 11 0.78 -7.24 -12.14
C LEU A 11 1.37 -7.71 -10.80
N ILE A 12 0.52 -8.01 -9.80
CA ILE A 12 0.97 -8.58 -8.52
C ILE A 12 1.60 -9.96 -8.76
N LYS A 13 0.97 -10.80 -9.59
CA LYS A 13 1.50 -12.12 -9.95
C LYS A 13 2.86 -12.03 -10.63
N ASP A 14 3.04 -11.07 -11.54
CA ASP A 14 4.30 -10.85 -12.24
C ASP A 14 5.41 -10.43 -11.27
N ASN A 15 5.13 -9.54 -10.31
CA ASN A 15 6.10 -9.19 -9.26
C ASN A 15 6.53 -10.42 -8.46
N LEU A 16 5.60 -11.29 -8.08
CA LEU A 16 5.91 -12.51 -7.35
C LEU A 16 6.72 -13.50 -8.18
N LEU A 17 6.46 -13.59 -9.50
CA LEU A 17 7.25 -14.42 -10.41
C LEU A 17 8.69 -13.92 -10.50
N HIS A 18 8.89 -12.60 -10.60
CA HIS A 18 10.23 -12.01 -10.60
C HIS A 18 10.94 -12.20 -9.26
N LEU A 19 10.21 -12.04 -8.16
CA LEU A 19 10.74 -12.26 -6.82
C LEU A 19 11.19 -13.72 -6.63
N ASP A 20 10.32 -14.68 -6.99
CA ASP A 20 10.63 -16.12 -6.95
C ASP A 20 11.84 -16.47 -7.83
N PHE A 21 11.93 -15.88 -9.02
CA PHE A 21 13.09 -16.05 -9.89
C PHE A 21 14.38 -15.59 -9.20
N GLU A 22 14.42 -14.39 -8.62
CA GLU A 22 15.62 -13.88 -7.95
C GLU A 22 16.00 -14.69 -6.71
N LEU A 23 15.01 -15.11 -5.90
CA LEU A 23 15.23 -15.90 -4.68
C LEU A 23 15.83 -17.29 -4.96
N LYS A 24 15.61 -17.85 -6.16
CA LYS A 24 16.16 -19.15 -6.57
C LYS A 24 17.58 -19.08 -7.13
N ARG A 25 18.11 -17.87 -7.37
CA ARG A 25 19.45 -17.71 -7.92
C ARG A 25 20.52 -18.02 -6.87
N GLN A 26 21.65 -18.54 -7.35
CA GLN A 26 22.83 -18.71 -6.50
C GLN A 26 23.36 -17.36 -6.00
N ASN A 27 23.31 -16.33 -6.85
CA ASN A 27 23.67 -14.95 -6.53
C ASN A 27 22.45 -14.03 -6.79
N PRO A 28 21.56 -13.85 -5.79
CA PRO A 28 20.39 -13.00 -5.94
C PRO A 28 20.76 -11.53 -6.07
N TYR A 29 20.00 -10.79 -6.87
CA TYR A 29 20.13 -9.33 -6.91
C TYR A 29 19.16 -8.69 -5.91
N TYR A 30 19.66 -8.39 -4.70
CA TYR A 30 18.88 -7.92 -3.54
C TYR A 30 18.06 -6.65 -3.82
N PHE A 31 18.60 -5.77 -4.66
CA PHE A 31 17.91 -4.58 -5.11
C PHE A 31 16.64 -4.92 -5.90
N ARG A 32 16.70 -5.87 -6.84
CA ARG A 32 15.48 -6.32 -7.56
C ARG A 32 14.51 -7.04 -6.63
N ILE A 33 14.99 -7.82 -5.66
CA ILE A 33 14.13 -8.42 -4.63
C ILE A 33 13.33 -7.33 -3.90
N ALA A 34 14.00 -6.29 -3.40
CA ALA A 34 13.37 -5.19 -2.70
C ALA A 34 12.41 -4.38 -3.60
N LYS A 35 12.81 -4.10 -4.85
CA LYS A 35 11.96 -3.43 -5.84
C LYS A 35 10.67 -4.20 -6.13
N GLU A 36 10.77 -5.48 -6.42
CA GLU A 36 9.61 -6.30 -6.78
C GLU A 36 8.65 -6.46 -5.59
N ALA A 37 9.20 -6.61 -4.37
CA ALA A 37 8.40 -6.63 -3.15
C ALA A 37 7.70 -5.28 -2.88
N HIS A 38 8.39 -4.15 -3.08
CA HIS A 38 7.82 -2.81 -2.96
C HIS A 38 6.67 -2.57 -3.95
N LEU A 39 6.87 -2.92 -5.22
CA LEU A 39 5.84 -2.79 -6.26
C LEU A 39 4.63 -3.67 -5.96
N CYS A 40 4.87 -4.90 -5.48
CA CYS A 40 3.83 -5.83 -5.05
C CYS A 40 3.00 -5.23 -3.90
N LEU A 41 3.64 -4.65 -2.90
CA LEU A 41 2.98 -3.94 -1.81
C LEU A 41 2.14 -2.79 -2.33
N TYR A 42 2.73 -1.89 -3.12
CA TYR A 42 2.02 -0.73 -3.62
C TYR A 42 0.77 -1.11 -4.41
N ARG A 43 0.89 -2.05 -5.35
CA ARG A 43 -0.23 -2.56 -6.16
C ARG A 43 -1.32 -3.18 -5.29
N THR A 44 -0.93 -3.92 -4.25
CA THR A 44 -1.86 -4.50 -3.28
C THR A 44 -2.62 -3.44 -2.49
N MET A 45 -1.93 -2.39 -2.01
CA MET A 45 -2.58 -1.27 -1.31
C MET A 45 -3.62 -0.59 -2.21
N ILE A 46 -3.27 -0.32 -3.47
CA ILE A 46 -4.21 0.24 -4.45
C ILE A 46 -5.42 -0.69 -4.64
N ARG A 47 -5.21 -2.01 -4.72
CA ARG A 47 -6.31 -2.97 -4.86
C ARG A 47 -7.23 -2.96 -3.65
N ALA A 48 -6.67 -2.98 -2.44
CA ALA A 48 -7.43 -3.00 -1.20
C ALA A 48 -8.29 -1.75 -1.04
N LEU A 49 -7.70 -0.57 -1.26
CA LEU A 49 -8.39 0.71 -1.15
C LEU A 49 -9.48 0.93 -2.21
N ARG A 50 -9.45 0.19 -3.33
CA ARG A 50 -10.53 0.20 -4.34
C ARG A 50 -11.71 -0.71 -3.93
N GLY A 51 -11.49 -1.66 -3.02
CA GLY A 51 -12.43 -2.73 -2.68
C GLY A 51 -12.92 -3.52 -3.90
N SER A 52 -14.09 -4.15 -3.83
CA SER A 52 -14.74 -4.81 -4.99
C SER A 52 -15.39 -3.84 -5.99
N SER A 53 -15.47 -2.56 -5.67
CA SER A 53 -16.34 -1.62 -6.39
C SER A 53 -15.77 -1.09 -7.72
N GLY A 54 -14.49 -1.38 -8.02
CA GLY A 54 -13.79 -0.83 -9.19
C GLY A 54 -13.70 0.71 -9.21
N ARG A 55 -14.16 1.40 -8.15
CA ARG A 55 -14.17 2.86 -8.09
C ARG A 55 -12.73 3.37 -7.98
N ILE A 56 -12.42 4.35 -8.82
CA ILE A 56 -11.16 5.10 -8.74
C ILE A 56 -11.18 5.88 -7.43
N ILE A 57 -10.15 5.67 -6.60
CA ILE A 57 -9.91 6.48 -5.40
C ILE A 57 -9.55 7.87 -5.89
N LYS A 58 -10.55 8.74 -5.99
CA LYS A 58 -10.36 10.14 -6.36
C LYS A 58 -10.02 10.92 -5.10
N MET A 59 -8.74 11.04 -4.79
CA MET A 59 -8.26 12.14 -3.96
C MET A 59 -7.72 13.24 -4.87
N LYS A 60 -8.36 14.41 -4.84
CA LYS A 60 -7.66 15.63 -5.26
C LYS A 60 -6.44 15.79 -4.36
N LYS A 61 -5.37 16.42 -4.87
CA LYS A 61 -4.31 17.03 -4.05
C LYS A 61 -4.93 17.98 -3.04
N VAL A 62 -5.39 17.42 -1.94
CA VAL A 62 -5.94 18.15 -0.83
C VAL A 62 -5.17 17.60 0.32
N ARG A 63 -4.12 18.33 0.70
CA ARG A 63 -3.51 18.29 2.02
C ARG A 63 -4.55 18.67 3.09
N LYS A 64 -5.73 18.04 3.09
CA LYS A 64 -6.69 18.17 4.17
C LYS A 64 -6.11 17.30 5.26
N LEU A 65 -5.39 17.98 6.14
CA LEU A 65 -4.87 17.44 7.38
C LEU A 65 -5.98 16.87 8.27
N VAL A 66 -7.27 17.06 7.93
CA VAL A 66 -8.43 16.62 8.73
C VAL A 66 -9.52 16.08 7.80
N PHE A 67 -9.98 14.87 8.07
CA PHE A 67 -11.13 14.23 7.43
C PHE A 67 -12.24 13.99 8.44
N ARG A 68 -13.49 14.17 8.01
CA ARG A 68 -14.68 13.79 8.77
C ARG A 68 -15.46 12.77 7.97
N TYR A 69 -15.92 11.71 8.62
CA TYR A 69 -16.63 10.63 7.96
C TYR A 69 -17.64 9.97 8.91
N GLN A 70 -18.60 9.25 8.33
CA GLN A 70 -19.55 8.42 9.05
C GLN A 70 -19.60 7.04 8.37
N ILE A 71 -19.62 5.96 9.16
CA ILE A 71 -19.72 4.59 8.65
C ILE A 71 -21.02 3.98 9.16
N GLY A 72 -21.97 3.69 8.25
CA GLY A 72 -23.28 3.16 8.62
C GLY A 72 -24.01 4.08 9.60
N SER A 73 -24.46 3.53 10.73
CA SER A 73 -25.14 4.25 11.80
C SER A 73 -24.22 4.76 12.92
N LYS A 74 -22.89 4.62 12.80
CA LYS A 74 -21.93 5.12 13.79
C LYS A 74 -21.98 6.67 13.85
N PRO A 75 -21.55 7.29 14.96
CA PRO A 75 -21.46 8.75 15.03
C PRO A 75 -20.44 9.28 14.01
N TRP A 76 -20.54 10.57 13.69
CA TRP A 76 -19.54 11.25 12.89
C TRP A 76 -18.18 11.21 13.59
N MET A 77 -17.15 10.85 12.84
CA MET A 77 -15.78 10.72 13.31
C MET A 77 -14.88 11.70 12.56
N ARG A 78 -13.84 12.15 13.24
CA ARG A 78 -12.79 13.02 12.70
C ARG A 78 -11.43 12.36 12.90
N ILE A 79 -10.66 12.31 11.82
CA ILE A 79 -9.26 11.90 11.81
C ILE A 79 -8.40 13.02 11.24
N LYS A 80 -7.13 13.07 11.63
CA LYS A 80 -6.17 14.04 11.11
C LYS A 80 -4.84 13.40 10.73
N ALA A 81 -4.12 13.96 9.78
CA ALA A 81 -2.77 13.52 9.45
C ALA A 81 -1.81 13.84 10.62
N VAL A 82 -0.97 12.88 10.97
CA VAL A 82 0.04 12.96 12.04
C VAL A 82 1.34 12.38 11.51
N ALA A 83 2.45 13.08 11.71
CA ALA A 83 3.78 12.59 11.35
C ALA A 83 4.12 11.33 12.15
N VAL A 84 4.80 10.38 11.50
CA VAL A 84 5.34 9.20 12.20
C VAL A 84 6.69 9.56 12.84
N PRO A 85 6.93 9.22 14.11
CA PRO A 85 8.23 9.42 14.74
C PRO A 85 9.39 8.83 13.92
N ASN A 86 10.46 9.62 13.80
CA ASN A 86 11.68 9.31 13.04
C ASN A 86 11.51 9.08 11.52
N CYS A 87 10.33 9.33 10.96
CA CYS A 87 10.15 9.42 9.50
C CYS A 87 10.31 10.87 9.02
N ARG A 88 10.84 11.05 7.80
CA ARG A 88 11.00 12.36 7.16
C ARG A 88 9.73 12.84 6.47
N ASN A 89 9.00 11.93 5.85
CA ASN A 89 7.86 12.18 4.96
C ASN A 89 6.60 11.37 5.32
N ALA A 90 6.76 10.23 5.99
CA ALA A 90 5.68 9.31 6.30
C ALA A 90 4.81 9.86 7.43
N TRP A 91 3.52 9.61 7.29
CA TRP A 91 2.49 10.07 8.19
C TRP A 91 1.39 9.03 8.25
N ARG A 92 0.54 9.11 9.27
CA ARG A 92 -0.67 8.27 9.41
C ARG A 92 -1.84 9.12 9.86
N TYR A 93 -3.05 8.56 9.76
CA TYR A 93 -4.21 9.18 10.38
C TYR A 93 -4.19 8.97 11.90
N SER A 94 -4.59 9.99 12.65
CA SER A 94 -4.82 9.89 14.09
C SER A 94 -5.92 8.87 14.38
N PRO A 95 -5.99 8.34 15.62
CA PRO A 95 -7.18 7.65 16.09
C PRO A 95 -8.44 8.50 15.83
N PRO A 96 -9.57 7.85 15.47
CA PRO A 96 -10.80 8.56 15.16
C PRO A 96 -11.41 9.13 16.44
N VAL A 97 -11.80 10.41 16.39
CA VAL A 97 -12.46 11.11 17.51
C VAL A 97 -13.86 11.52 17.08
N THR A 98 -14.86 11.25 17.92
CA THR A 98 -16.23 11.69 17.67
C THR A 98 -16.30 13.19 17.45
N CYS A 99 -17.09 13.61 16.47
CA CYS A 99 -17.33 15.02 16.17
C CYS A 99 -18.77 15.26 15.73
N ASP A 100 -19.16 16.51 15.64
CA ASP A 100 -20.45 16.89 15.08
C ASP A 100 -20.51 16.64 13.58
N GLU A 101 -21.73 16.40 13.09
CA GLU A 101 -22.04 16.33 11.66
C GLU A 101 -21.55 17.61 10.97
N PRO A 102 -20.81 17.51 9.86
CA PRO A 102 -20.38 18.69 9.13
C PRO A 102 -21.60 19.46 8.65
N TYR A 103 -21.69 20.75 9.03
CA TYR A 103 -22.67 21.66 8.47
C TYR A 103 -22.46 21.76 6.95
N ILE A 104 -23.40 21.20 6.19
CA ILE A 104 -23.48 21.40 4.74
C ILE A 104 -24.23 22.71 4.57
N SER A 105 -23.54 23.81 4.24
CA SER A 105 -24.25 25.01 3.78
C SER A 105 -25.00 24.65 2.50
N ASP A 106 -26.21 25.19 2.34
CA ASP A 106 -27.07 25.05 1.14
C ASP A 106 -26.48 25.69 -0.13
N GLU A 107 -25.16 25.90 -0.19
CA GLU A 107 -24.48 26.24 -1.42
C GLU A 107 -24.66 25.07 -2.41
N PRO A 108 -25.10 25.35 -3.65
CA PRO A 108 -25.53 24.32 -4.57
C PRO A 108 -24.43 23.27 -4.74
N LEU A 109 -24.80 22.02 -4.41
CA LEU A 109 -24.01 20.80 -4.60
C LEU A 109 -23.39 20.72 -6.00
N THR A 110 -23.91 21.45 -6.99
CA THR A 110 -23.40 21.57 -8.35
C THR A 110 -21.97 22.11 -8.43
N GLU A 111 -21.53 23.07 -7.61
CA GLU A 111 -20.12 23.53 -7.68
C GLU A 111 -19.14 22.55 -7.02
N ARG A 112 -19.58 21.85 -5.95
CA ARG A 112 -18.81 20.77 -5.29
C ARG A 112 -18.79 19.49 -6.13
N ILE A 113 -19.89 19.16 -6.80
CA ILE A 113 -20.02 17.98 -7.67
C ILE A 113 -19.39 18.26 -9.04
N GLU A 114 -19.42 19.46 -9.61
CA GLU A 114 -18.69 19.75 -10.85
C GLU A 114 -17.18 19.78 -10.63
N THR A 115 -16.70 20.16 -9.44
CA THR A 115 -15.29 19.96 -9.06
C THR A 115 -14.93 18.51 -8.72
N LEU A 116 -15.92 17.62 -8.53
CA LEU A 116 -15.77 16.16 -8.40
C LEU A 116 -16.00 15.40 -9.73
N GLY A 117 -16.77 16.01 -10.64
CA GLY A 117 -17.23 15.48 -11.92
C GLY A 117 -16.33 15.85 -13.09
N LYS A 118 -15.56 16.96 -12.99
CA LYS A 118 -14.45 17.29 -13.89
C LYS A 118 -13.12 16.61 -13.49
N LEU A 119 -13.19 15.48 -12.79
CA LEU A 119 -12.05 14.57 -12.54
C LEU A 119 -12.11 13.42 -13.54
N THR A 120 -11.89 13.74 -14.81
CA THR A 120 -11.66 12.79 -15.91
C THR A 120 -10.17 12.51 -16.13
N SER A 121 -9.30 12.89 -15.19
CA SER A 121 -7.93 12.40 -15.13
C SER A 121 -7.72 11.52 -13.90
N GLU A 122 -7.22 10.32 -14.15
CA GLU A 122 -6.80 9.31 -13.19
C GLU A 122 -5.72 9.89 -12.27
N HIS A 123 -6.09 10.33 -11.06
CA HIS A 123 -5.10 10.75 -10.09
C HIS A 123 -4.61 9.53 -9.32
N LEU A 124 -3.35 9.15 -9.55
CA LEU A 124 -2.65 8.12 -8.79
C LEU A 124 -2.32 8.68 -7.40
N ILE A 125 -2.77 8.02 -6.33
CA ILE A 125 -2.36 8.33 -4.95
C ILE A 125 -0.89 7.93 -4.76
N GLY A 126 -0.12 8.68 -3.97
CA GLY A 126 1.28 8.33 -3.71
C GLY A 126 1.43 7.09 -2.83
N PHE A 127 2.63 6.48 -2.78
CA PHE A 127 2.88 5.31 -1.93
C PHE A 127 2.65 5.61 -0.44
N LEU A 128 3.22 6.70 0.08
CA LEU A 128 3.05 7.10 1.49
C LEU A 128 1.60 7.46 1.82
N GLU A 129 0.86 7.99 0.86
CA GLU A 129 -0.57 8.27 0.99
C GLU A 129 -1.37 6.97 1.05
N ALA A 130 -1.13 6.04 0.13
CA ALA A 130 -1.73 4.71 0.16
C ALA A 130 -1.42 3.97 1.47
N LEU A 131 -0.17 4.07 1.95
CA LEU A 131 0.29 3.48 3.20
C LEU A 131 -0.45 4.06 4.41
N ALA A 132 -0.69 5.37 4.45
CA ALA A 132 -1.49 6.01 5.50
C ALA A 132 -2.97 5.59 5.43
N MET A 133 -3.52 5.45 4.22
CA MET A 133 -4.92 5.10 4.00
C MET A 133 -5.22 3.65 4.41
N ILE A 134 -4.35 2.68 4.09
CA ILE A 134 -4.57 1.28 4.49
C ILE A 134 -4.54 1.06 6.01
N GLN A 135 -4.06 2.05 6.77
CA GLN A 135 -4.05 2.03 8.23
C GLN A 135 -5.28 2.69 8.86
N SER A 136 -6.27 3.12 8.07
CA SER A 136 -7.46 3.80 8.59
C SER A 136 -8.77 3.13 8.19
N GLU A 137 -9.66 2.97 9.18
CA GLU A 137 -10.96 2.31 9.01
C GLU A 137 -11.82 2.94 7.92
N ASN A 138 -11.80 4.26 7.79
CA ASN A 138 -12.63 4.97 6.83
C ASN A 138 -12.30 4.63 5.37
N PHE A 139 -11.11 4.10 5.11
CA PHE A 139 -10.69 3.68 3.77
C PHE A 139 -10.71 2.16 3.61
N MET A 140 -10.44 1.39 4.66
CA MET A 140 -10.31 -0.08 4.56
C MET A 140 -11.55 -0.86 4.94
N CYS A 141 -12.46 -0.27 5.75
CA CYS A 141 -13.65 -0.97 6.24
C CYS A 141 -14.77 -1.02 5.19
N HIS A 142 -14.52 -1.62 4.03
CA HIS A 142 -15.50 -1.82 2.96
C HIS A 142 -16.56 -2.87 3.30
N TYR A 143 -16.22 -3.83 4.16
CA TYR A 143 -17.05 -4.95 4.59
C TYR A 143 -17.17 -4.99 6.11
N VAL A 144 -18.20 -5.68 6.62
CA VAL A 144 -18.48 -5.76 8.07
C VAL A 144 -17.27 -6.24 8.87
N ASP A 145 -16.53 -7.22 8.35
CA ASP A 145 -15.38 -7.84 9.04
C ASP A 145 -14.02 -7.33 8.54
N SER A 146 -14.01 -6.27 7.72
CA SER A 146 -12.77 -5.70 7.22
C SER A 146 -12.13 -4.77 8.25
N ARG A 147 -10.80 -4.81 8.31
CA ARG A 147 -9.99 -4.07 9.29
C ARG A 147 -8.82 -3.35 8.61
N PRO A 148 -8.42 -2.18 9.13
CA PRO A 148 -7.20 -1.53 8.68
C PRO A 148 -5.97 -2.37 9.07
N ILE A 149 -4.88 -2.14 8.35
CA ILE A 149 -3.56 -2.66 8.70
C ILE A 149 -2.99 -1.83 9.85
N THR A 150 -2.23 -2.46 10.73
CA THR A 150 -1.45 -1.77 11.77
C THR A 150 0.02 -1.96 11.46
N LEU A 151 0.77 -0.86 11.43
CA LEU A 151 2.22 -0.86 11.27
C LEU A 151 2.86 -0.13 12.45
N THR A 152 3.99 -0.63 12.94
CA THR A 152 4.78 0.07 13.96
C THR A 152 5.51 1.28 13.36
N ASP A 153 6.06 2.13 14.22
CA ASP A 153 6.85 3.28 13.77
C ASP A 153 8.13 2.84 13.05
N GLU A 154 8.75 1.75 13.52
CA GLU A 154 9.95 1.14 12.90
C GLU A 154 9.63 0.52 11.52
N GLU A 155 8.49 -0.15 11.39
CA GLU A 155 8.03 -0.68 10.09
C GLU A 155 7.76 0.46 9.11
N MET A 156 7.14 1.54 9.57
CA MET A 156 6.91 2.74 8.76
C MET A 156 8.21 3.41 8.32
N GLN A 157 9.21 3.49 9.20
CA GLN A 157 10.55 4.00 8.86
C GLN A 157 11.21 3.13 7.77
N THR A 158 11.13 1.80 7.92
CA THR A 158 11.70 0.86 6.95
C THR A 158 11.05 1.01 5.57
N LEU A 159 9.72 1.13 5.52
CA LEU A 159 8.98 1.32 4.27
C LEU A 159 9.21 2.70 3.64
N GLU A 160 9.36 3.75 4.45
CA GLU A 160 9.76 5.07 3.94
C GLU A 160 11.14 5.03 3.32
N TRP A 161 12.14 4.49 4.03
CA TRP A 161 13.50 4.37 3.53
C TRP A 161 13.54 3.62 2.19
N LEU A 162 12.87 2.47 2.12
CA LEU A 162 12.76 1.70 0.89
C LEU A 162 12.11 2.52 -0.25
N HIS A 163 11.06 3.28 0.06
CA HIS A 163 10.33 4.05 -0.95
C HIS A 163 11.05 5.33 -1.40
N MET A 164 11.76 6.01 -0.50
CA MET A 164 12.32 7.33 -0.75
C MET A 164 13.78 7.27 -1.17
N ASP A 165 14.55 6.42 -0.49
CA ASP A 165 15.99 6.37 -0.71
C ASP A 165 16.34 5.30 -1.75
N VAL A 166 15.71 4.12 -1.67
CA VAL A 166 16.05 2.99 -2.57
C VAL A 166 15.28 3.04 -3.90
N ARG A 167 13.98 3.39 -3.90
CA ARG A 167 13.18 3.44 -5.14
C ARG A 167 13.72 4.45 -6.16
N ASN A 168 14.11 5.63 -5.69
CA ASN A 168 14.57 6.71 -6.56
C ASN A 168 15.76 6.25 -7.39
N GLU A 169 16.58 5.35 -6.88
CA GLU A 169 17.73 4.80 -7.60
C GLU A 169 17.31 3.82 -8.69
N TYR A 170 16.27 3.02 -8.44
CA TYR A 170 15.69 2.14 -9.47
C TYR A 170 15.02 2.90 -10.60
N GLU A 171 14.37 4.03 -10.29
CA GLU A 171 13.65 4.83 -11.28
C GLU A 171 14.56 5.78 -12.04
N HIS A 172 15.66 6.19 -11.43
CA HIS A 172 16.60 7.15 -12.03
C HIS A 172 17.92 6.54 -12.49
N PHE A 173 18.14 5.21 -12.33
CA PHE A 173 19.35 4.50 -12.75
C PHE A 173 20.64 5.24 -12.38
N SER A 174 20.70 5.73 -11.14
CA SER A 174 21.92 6.38 -10.65
C SER A 174 22.90 5.29 -10.23
N ASP A 175 23.75 4.85 -11.16
CA ASP A 175 24.78 3.82 -10.93
C ASP A 175 25.82 4.21 -9.87
N ASP A 176 25.81 5.45 -9.38
CA ASP A 176 26.99 5.98 -8.71
C ASP A 176 27.09 5.72 -7.19
N TYR A 177 26.02 5.59 -6.39
CA TYR A 177 26.22 5.62 -4.92
C TYR A 177 25.12 4.97 -4.06
N TYR A 178 24.89 3.67 -4.16
CA TYR A 178 24.17 3.00 -3.07
C TYR A 178 24.86 1.81 -2.44
N ALA A 179 25.13 2.03 -1.15
CA ALA A 179 25.65 1.08 -0.19
C ALA A 179 24.52 0.57 0.73
N GLY A 180 23.32 0.34 0.17
CA GLY A 180 22.25 -0.32 0.92
C GLY A 180 22.71 -1.71 1.32
N CYS A 181 22.67 -2.03 2.61
CA CYS A 181 23.13 -3.34 3.06
C CYS A 181 22.17 -4.42 2.53
N ALA A 182 22.73 -5.53 2.01
CA ALA A 182 21.90 -6.63 1.48
C ALA A 182 20.90 -7.15 2.52
N SER A 183 21.27 -7.20 3.80
CA SER A 183 20.38 -7.62 4.88
C SER A 183 19.22 -6.66 5.08
N GLU A 184 19.44 -5.35 5.00
CA GLU A 184 18.40 -4.32 5.12
C GLU A 184 17.41 -4.38 3.96
N LEU A 185 17.91 -4.57 2.73
CA LEU A 185 17.07 -4.73 1.54
C LEU A 185 16.17 -5.97 1.64
N VAL A 186 16.72 -7.09 2.12
CA VAL A 186 15.95 -8.33 2.33
C VAL A 186 14.94 -8.17 3.46
N GLN A 187 15.29 -7.50 4.55
CA GLN A 187 14.38 -7.21 5.66
C GLN A 187 13.21 -6.32 5.20
N ALA A 188 13.48 -5.27 4.42
CA ALA A 188 12.44 -4.40 3.90
C ALA A 188 11.52 -5.14 2.90
N ALA A 189 12.09 -6.02 2.06
CA ALA A 189 11.32 -6.89 1.18
C ALA A 189 10.41 -7.86 1.95
N GLU A 190 10.92 -8.49 3.02
CA GLU A 190 10.16 -9.37 3.91
C GLU A 190 8.99 -8.63 4.56
N LEU A 191 9.22 -7.39 5.04
CA LEU A 191 8.16 -6.54 5.56
C LEU A 191 7.10 -6.26 4.49
N CYS A 192 7.49 -5.85 3.28
CA CYS A 192 6.53 -5.60 2.20
C CYS A 192 5.64 -6.82 1.92
N ILE A 193 6.23 -8.01 1.77
CA ILE A 193 5.49 -9.24 1.48
C ILE A 193 4.59 -9.65 2.66
N SER A 194 5.04 -9.41 3.90
CA SER A 194 4.23 -9.67 5.09
C SER A 194 3.01 -8.75 5.17
N VAL A 195 3.18 -7.46 4.88
CA VAL A 195 2.07 -6.49 4.81
C VAL A 195 1.10 -6.84 3.70
N VAL A 196 1.60 -7.26 2.53
CA VAL A 196 0.73 -7.75 1.45
C VAL A 196 -0.10 -8.94 1.90
N TYR A 197 0.52 -9.88 2.62
CA TYR A 197 -0.20 -11.04 3.14
C TYR A 197 -1.32 -10.63 4.10
N GLU A 198 -1.02 -9.70 5.01
CA GLU A 198 -2.01 -9.15 5.95
C GLU A 198 -3.18 -8.49 5.20
N ILE A 199 -2.90 -7.66 4.18
CA ILE A 199 -3.93 -7.02 3.36
C ILE A 199 -4.82 -8.05 2.66
N LEU A 200 -4.22 -9.03 1.98
CA LEU A 200 -4.95 -9.95 1.11
C LEU A 200 -5.76 -11.01 1.87
N TRP A 201 -5.26 -11.52 3.00
CA TRP A 201 -5.84 -12.70 3.66
C TRP A 201 -6.29 -12.50 5.09
N VAL A 202 -5.88 -11.41 5.75
CA VAL A 202 -6.17 -11.22 7.18
C VAL A 202 -7.06 -10.00 7.41
N SER A 203 -6.90 -8.96 6.59
CA SER A 203 -7.64 -7.71 6.74
C SER A 203 -9.10 -7.80 6.30
N ASN A 204 -9.49 -8.87 5.57
CA ASN A 204 -10.79 -9.02 4.88
C ASN A 204 -11.18 -7.82 3.99
N SER A 205 -10.22 -6.97 3.59
CA SER A 205 -10.48 -5.78 2.77
C SER A 205 -10.68 -6.11 1.29
N ILE A 206 -10.46 -7.37 0.91
CA ILE A 206 -10.64 -7.91 -0.44
C ILE A 206 -11.42 -9.23 -0.33
N ILE A 207 -12.48 -9.39 -1.14
CA ILE A 207 -13.24 -10.64 -1.18
C ILE A 207 -12.40 -11.72 -1.88
N SER A 208 -12.00 -12.75 -1.14
CA SER A 208 -11.11 -13.83 -1.57
C SER A 208 -11.72 -14.84 -2.55
N HIS A 209 -12.94 -14.60 -3.05
CA HIS A 209 -13.61 -15.44 -4.05
C HIS A 209 -13.28 -15.06 -5.50
N ASP A 210 -12.37 -14.10 -5.70
CA ASP A 210 -11.83 -13.77 -7.01
C ASP A 210 -11.01 -14.97 -7.51
N GLU A 211 -11.46 -15.68 -8.57
CA GLU A 211 -10.65 -16.75 -9.19
C GLU A 211 -9.24 -16.26 -9.57
N GLU A 212 -9.09 -14.94 -9.77
CA GLU A 212 -7.83 -14.26 -10.02
C GLU A 212 -6.83 -14.35 -8.85
N CYS A 213 -7.28 -14.64 -7.63
CA CYS A 213 -6.44 -14.86 -6.46
C CYS A 213 -5.92 -16.31 -6.32
N LYS A 214 -6.42 -17.24 -7.16
CA LYS A 214 -6.09 -18.66 -7.07
C LYS A 214 -4.60 -18.89 -7.33
N GLY A 215 -3.92 -19.56 -6.40
CA GLY A 215 -2.48 -19.81 -6.46
C GLY A 215 -1.58 -18.62 -6.09
N LEU A 216 -2.12 -17.41 -5.86
CA LEU A 216 -1.31 -16.31 -5.30
C LEU A 216 -0.87 -16.63 -3.89
N ARG A 217 -1.77 -17.17 -3.04
CA ARG A 217 -1.46 -17.48 -1.64
C ARG A 217 -0.24 -18.37 -1.48
N GLU A 218 -0.15 -19.44 -2.26
CA GLU A 218 1.00 -20.36 -2.27
C GLU A 218 2.29 -19.64 -2.69
N ARG A 219 2.23 -18.79 -3.72
CA ARG A 219 3.39 -18.00 -4.15
C ARG A 219 3.85 -17.00 -3.09
N PHE A 220 2.93 -16.40 -2.34
CA PHE A 220 3.29 -15.52 -1.23
C PHE A 220 3.95 -16.30 -0.09
N ILE A 221 3.46 -17.49 0.24
CA ILE A 221 4.07 -18.35 1.25
C ILE A 221 5.51 -18.69 0.83
N LEU A 222 5.70 -19.14 -0.41
CA LEU A 222 7.03 -19.45 -0.96
C LEU A 222 7.96 -18.23 -0.97
N ALA A 223 7.44 -17.05 -1.35
CA ALA A 223 8.22 -15.81 -1.32
C ALA A 223 8.67 -15.44 0.11
N ARG A 224 7.78 -15.58 1.10
CA ARG A 224 8.12 -15.34 2.53
C ARG A 224 9.18 -16.31 3.03
N GLU A 225 9.03 -17.60 2.70
CA GLU A 225 10.01 -18.63 3.07
C GLU A 225 11.38 -18.35 2.42
N GLY A 226 11.40 -18.03 1.12
CA GLY A 226 12.63 -17.70 0.40
C GLY A 226 13.33 -16.47 0.97
N LEU A 227 12.59 -15.41 1.30
CA LEU A 227 13.12 -14.22 1.96
C LEU A 227 13.67 -14.54 3.35
N SER A 228 12.96 -15.35 4.14
CA SER A 228 13.41 -15.79 5.46
C SER A 228 14.72 -16.58 5.39
N GLN A 229 14.83 -17.51 4.44
CA GLN A 229 16.06 -18.28 4.21
C GLN A 229 17.22 -17.37 3.77
N LEU A 230 16.96 -16.43 2.87
CA LEU A 230 17.97 -15.49 2.40
C LEU A 230 18.49 -14.60 3.54
N LYS A 231 17.59 -14.12 4.40
CA LYS A 231 17.92 -13.34 5.60
C LYS A 231 18.80 -14.13 6.58
N GLN A 232 18.51 -15.42 6.77
CA GLN A 232 19.33 -16.30 7.60
C GLN A 232 20.75 -16.47 7.02
N ARG A 233 20.87 -16.64 5.69
CA ARG A 233 22.18 -16.73 5.02
C ARG A 233 23.01 -15.47 5.16
N LEU A 234 22.37 -14.30 5.07
CA LEU A 234 23.05 -13.00 5.22
C LEU A 234 23.43 -12.69 6.68
N SER A 235 22.75 -13.31 7.64
CA SER A 235 23.05 -13.18 9.08
C SER A 235 24.05 -14.21 9.59
N ALA A 236 24.45 -15.18 8.75
CA ALA A 236 25.43 -16.19 9.12
C ALA A 236 26.84 -15.54 9.17
N PRO A 237 27.63 -15.82 10.22
CA PRO A 237 28.95 -15.23 10.42
C PRO A 237 29.98 -15.67 9.37
#